data_AF-Q9XSD2-F1
#
_entry.id   AF-Q9XSD2-F1
#
_cell.length_a   1.000
_cell.length_b   1.000
_cell.length_c   1.000
_cell.angle_alpha   90.00
_cell.angle_beta   90.00
_cell.angle_gamma   90.00
#
_symmetry.space_group_name_H-M   'P 1'
#
loop_
_entity.id
_entity.type
_entity.pdbx_description
1 polymer ?
#
loop_
_entity_poly.entity_id
_entity_poly.type
_entity_poly.pdbx_seq_one_letter_code
_entity_poly.pdbx_strand_id
1 'polypeptide(L)' 'LLVLLEVVASLKNGKEICLDPEAPLIKKAIQKILESGNKEN' A
#
# COMPACT_ATOMS: atom_id res chain seq x y z
N LEU A 1 11.75 -14.16 -16.60
CA LEU A 1 10.52 -13.34 -16.68
C LEU A 1 10.39 -12.62 -15.34
N LEU A 2 10.92 -11.40 -15.22
CA LEU A 2 10.76 -10.59 -14.02
C LEU A 2 9.37 -9.95 -14.10
N VAL A 3 8.51 -10.23 -13.13
CA VAL A 3 7.26 -9.50 -12.94
C VAL A 3 7.58 -8.23 -12.17
N LEU A 4 7.25 -7.07 -12.73
CA LEU A 4 7.31 -5.79 -12.02
C LEU A 4 6.01 -5.66 -11.24
N LEU A 5 6.11 -5.68 -9.91
CA LEU A 5 4.99 -5.52 -9.00
C LEU A 5 4.93 -4.08 -8.55
N GLU A 6 3.82 -3.41 -8.85
CA GLU A 6 3.56 -2.04 -8.42
C GLU A 6 2.26 -2.01 -7.62
N VAL A 7 2.23 -1.16 -6.58
CA VAL A 7 1.05 -0.97 -5.75
C VAL A 7 0.51 0.43 -5.99
N VAL A 8 -0.76 0.55 -6.38
CA VAL A 8 -1.42 1.85 -6.50
C VAL A 8 -2.29 2.07 -5.27
N ALA A 9 -2.17 3.25 -4.67
CA ALA A 9 -2.94 3.65 -3.50
C ALA A 9 -3.76 4.91 -3.78
N SER A 10 -5.03 4.87 -3.42
CA SER A 10 -5.92 6.03 -3.44
C SER A 10 -5.94 6.70 -2.07
N LEU A 11 -5.61 7.98 -2.02
CA LEU A 11 -5.67 8.78 -0.80
C LEU A 11 -7.08 9.31 -0.58
N LYS A 12 -7.40 9.66 0.67
CA LYS A 12 -8.71 10.24 1.05
C LYS A 12 -9.05 11.54 0.31
N ASN A 13 -8.05 12.24 -0.21
CA ASN A 13 -8.20 13.44 -1.03
C ASN A 13 -8.46 13.13 -2.52
N GLY A 14 -8.69 11.86 -2.87
CA GLY A 14 -8.98 11.41 -4.24
C GLY A 14 -7.73 11.27 -5.13
N LYS A 15 -6.53 11.52 -4.60
CA LYS A 15 -5.28 11.37 -5.37
C LYS A 15 -4.85 9.92 -5.40
N GLU A 16 -4.52 9.42 -6.59
CA GLU A 16 -3.87 8.13 -6.80
C GLU A 16 -2.36 8.29 -6.89
N ILE A 17 -1.62 7.41 -6.21
CA ILE A 17 -0.16 7.40 -6.25
C ILE A 17 0.36 5.97 -6.42
N CYS A 18 1.48 5.82 -7.12
CA CYS A 18 2.22 4.57 -7.20
C CYS A 18 3.16 4.45 -5.99
N LEU A 19 3.21 3.27 -5.41
CA LEU A 19 4.02 2.91 -4.26
C LEU A 19 4.88 1.70 -4.63
N ASP A 20 6.14 1.77 -4.24
CA ASP A 20 7.11 0.70 -4.44
C ASP A 20 7.02 -0.32 -3.28
N PRO A 21 6.61 -1.57 -3.51
CA PRO A 21 6.48 -2.57 -2.45
C PRO A 21 7.82 -3.12 -1.93
N GLU A 22 8.91 -2.92 -2.66
CA GLU A 22 10.25 -3.33 -2.26
C GLU A 22 10.86 -2.35 -1.25
N ALA A 23 10.40 -1.09 -1.24
CA ALA A 23 10.80 -0.09 -0.28
C ALA A 23 10.35 -0.47 1.16
N PRO A 24 11.28 -0.51 2.15
CA PRO A 24 11.00 -1.02 3.49
C PRO A 24 9.98 -0.18 4.27
N LEU A 25 9.89 1.12 3.99
CA LEU A 25 8.92 2.01 4.62
C LEU A 25 7.50 1.79 4.08
N ILE A 26 7.38 1.61 2.76
CA ILE A 26 6.10 1.35 2.09
C ILE A 26 5.52 0.01 2.56
N LYS A 27 6.35 -1.02 2.64
CA LYS A 27 5.94 -2.34 3.15
C LYS A 27 5.30 -2.26 4.55
N LYS A 28 5.90 -1.50 5.47
CA LYS A 28 5.35 -1.28 6.82
C LYS A 28 4.05 -0.46 6.81
N ALA A 29 3.96 0.54 5.94
CA ALA A 29 2.75 1.36 5.81
C ALA A 29 1.56 0.55 5.29
N ILE A 30 1.76 -0.24 4.22
CA ILE A 30 0.74 -1.13 3.65
C ILE A 30 0.26 -2.12 4.71
N GLN A 31 1.17 -2.77 5.44
CA GLN A 31 0.81 -3.72 6.49
C GLN A 31 -0.07 -3.07 7.56
N LYS A 32 0.32 -1.88 8.07
CA LYS A 32 -0.48 -1.13 9.05
C LYS A 32 -1.87 -0.76 8.54
N ILE A 33 -1.99 -0.38 7.26
CA ILE A 33 -3.28 -0.03 6.64
C ILE A 33 -4.17 -1.27 6.55
N LEU A 34 -3.63 -2.41 6.13
CA LEU A 34 -4.38 -3.68 6.05
C LEU A 34 -4.80 -4.18 7.44
N GLU A 35 -3.91 -4.12 8.43
CA GLU A 35 -4.21 -4.48 9.82
C GLU A 35 -5.28 -3.57 10.44
N SER A 36 -5.24 -2.27 10.13
CA SER A 36 -6.23 -1.30 10.62
C SER A 36 -7.61 -1.50 9.97
N GLY A 37 -7.65 -1.92 8.70
CA GLY A 37 -8.90 -2.20 7.98
C GLY A 37 -9.57 -3.50 8.42
N ASN A 38 -8.81 -4.47 8.94
CA ASN A 38 -9.31 -5.77 9.40
C ASN A 38 -9.74 -5.77 10.88
N LYS A 39 -9.70 -4.60 11.54
CA LYS A 39 -10.30 -4.43 12.86
C LYS A 39 -11.80 -4.23 12.67
N GLU A 40 -12.51 -5.33 12.43
CA GLU A 40 -13.95 -5.39 12.60
C GLU A 40 -14.28 -4.98 14.04
N ASN A 41 -15.23 -4.05 14.18
CA ASN A 41 -15.73 -3.56 15.46
C ASN A 41 -16.88 -4.44 15.97
#